data_AF-A0A9P0MH55-F1
#
_entry.id   AF-A0A9P0MH55-F1
#
_cell.length_a   1.000
_cell.length_b   1.000
_cell.length_c   1.000
_cell.angle_alpha   90.00
_cell.angle_beta   90.00
_cell.angle_gamma   90.00
#
_symmetry.space_group_name_H-M   'P 1'
#
loop_
_entity.id
_entity.type
_entity.pdbx_description
1 polymer ?
#
loop_
_entity_poly.entity_id
_entity_poly.type
_entity_poly.pdbx_seq_one_letter_code
_entity_poly.pdbx_strand_id
1 'polypeptide(L)'
;MFCFQEEISDPYTEKVTFSGRTVEPILPSEENPSNNFGIYKQDGEMRKGKKKTDFCFFCETPVLNFARHITRNHPSEIEVQEILLHPTRSIVRKQLLDRLRKKGNYINSSVACKPVQSLRSAKDLLPCDNCLGFYSRNCVCPKFIGI
;
A
#
# COMPACT_ATOMS: atom_id res chain seq x y z
N MET A 1 -25.02 -49.12 6.76
CA MET A 1 -23.59 -49.36 7.03
C MET A 1 -22.83 -48.98 5.77
N PHE A 2 -21.77 -48.16 5.90
CA PHE A 2 -20.91 -47.53 4.87
C PHE A 2 -21.58 -46.37 4.09
N CYS A 3 -21.23 -45.07 4.21
CA CYS A 3 -19.99 -44.25 4.27
C CYS A 3 -19.60 -43.64 2.91
N PHE A 4 -19.65 -42.28 2.87
CA PHE A 4 -18.89 -41.31 2.06
C PHE A 4 -19.04 -41.35 0.51
N GLN A 5 -18.97 -40.26 -0.27
CA GLN A 5 -18.29 -38.96 -0.14
C GLN A 5 -19.05 -37.89 -0.96
N GLU A 6 -18.71 -36.62 -0.72
CA GLU A 6 -19.24 -35.39 -1.31
C GLU A 6 -19.00 -35.23 -2.81
N GLU A 7 -19.94 -34.59 -3.52
CA GLU A 7 -19.60 -33.69 -4.62
C GLU A 7 -20.32 -32.34 -4.43
N ILE A 8 -19.52 -31.32 -4.17
CA ILE A 8 -19.91 -29.92 -4.17
C ILE A 8 -19.85 -29.46 -5.62
N SER A 9 -21.01 -29.13 -6.21
CA SER A 9 -21.08 -28.40 -7.48
C SER A 9 -21.83 -27.08 -7.24
N ASP A 10 -21.08 -25.99 -7.14
CA ASP A 10 -21.58 -24.64 -6.94
C ASP A 10 -22.53 -24.19 -8.08
N PRO A 11 -23.71 -23.61 -7.76
CA PRO A 11 -24.74 -23.26 -8.75
C PRO A 11 -24.60 -21.87 -9.39
N TYR A 12 -23.46 -21.18 -9.27
CA TYR A 12 -23.31 -19.84 -9.86
C TYR A 12 -22.92 -19.89 -11.35
N THR A 13 -23.88 -20.29 -12.18
CA THR A 13 -23.83 -20.05 -13.65
C THR A 13 -25.11 -19.37 -14.12
N GLU A 14 -25.32 -18.13 -13.70
CA GLU A 14 -26.20 -17.21 -14.41
C GLU A 14 -25.38 -16.18 -15.18
N LYS A 15 -25.40 -16.31 -16.51
CA LYS A 15 -24.76 -15.40 -17.46
C LYS A 15 -25.69 -14.20 -17.68
N VAL A 16 -25.34 -13.04 -17.13
CA VAL A 16 -26.06 -11.79 -17.45
C VAL A 16 -25.55 -11.25 -18.78
N THR A 17 -26.38 -11.36 -19.82
CA THR A 17 -26.13 -10.79 -21.15
C THR A 17 -26.76 -9.41 -21.24
N PHE A 18 -25.93 -8.35 -21.34
CA PHE A 18 -26.40 -7.01 -21.68
C PHE A 18 -25.61 -6.46 -22.86
N SER A 19 -26.30 -6.19 -23.97
CA SER A 19 -25.81 -5.44 -25.14
C SER A 19 -24.62 -5.99 -25.93
N GLY A 20 -24.60 -7.30 -26.24
CA GLY A 20 -23.92 -7.82 -27.43
C GLY A 20 -22.40 -7.56 -27.56
N ARG A 21 -21.67 -7.34 -26.46
CA ARG A 21 -20.21 -7.36 -26.44
C ARG A 21 -19.72 -8.54 -25.62
N THR A 22 -19.00 -9.45 -26.26
CA THR A 22 -18.16 -10.44 -25.57
C THR A 22 -17.00 -9.69 -24.94
N VAL A 23 -16.98 -9.60 -23.60
CA VAL A 23 -15.79 -9.17 -22.87
C VAL A 23 -15.05 -10.44 -22.49
N GLU A 24 -13.93 -10.69 -23.15
CA GLU A 24 -13.01 -11.76 -22.77
C GLU A 24 -12.55 -11.57 -21.31
N PRO A 25 -12.41 -12.65 -20.52
CA PRO A 25 -11.84 -12.56 -19.18
C PRO A 25 -10.43 -11.95 -19.27
N ILE A 26 -10.24 -10.79 -18.64
CA ILE A 26 -8.92 -10.21 -18.49
C ILE A 26 -8.14 -11.12 -17.54
N LEU A 27 -7.29 -11.97 -18.10
CA LEU A 27 -6.21 -12.65 -17.36
C LEU A 27 -5.41 -11.58 -16.61
N PRO A 28 -5.02 -11.80 -15.35
CA PRO A 28 -4.12 -10.89 -14.64
C PRO A 28 -2.85 -10.73 -15.45
N SER A 29 -2.72 -9.61 -16.15
CA SER A 29 -1.56 -9.33 -16.97
C SER A 29 -0.39 -9.08 -16.04
N GLU A 30 0.56 -10.00 -16.08
CA GLU A 30 1.96 -9.87 -15.66
C GLU A 30 2.39 -8.40 -15.53
N GLU A 31 2.80 -8.02 -14.33
CA GLU A 31 3.14 -6.65 -13.98
C GLU A 31 4.26 -6.13 -14.88
N ASN A 32 3.91 -5.26 -15.83
CA ASN A 32 4.87 -4.57 -16.69
C ASN A 32 5.92 -3.82 -15.82
N PRO A 33 7.22 -4.19 -15.84
CA PRO A 33 8.25 -3.59 -14.99
C PRO A 33 8.75 -2.22 -15.51
N SER A 34 7.91 -1.47 -16.24
CA SER A 34 8.34 -0.29 -16.98
C SER A 34 8.69 0.89 -16.05
N ASN A 35 10.01 1.09 -15.90
CA ASN A 35 10.71 2.28 -15.40
C ASN A 35 10.49 2.69 -13.92
N ASN A 36 10.94 1.82 -13.03
CA ASN A 36 11.09 2.10 -11.58
C ASN A 36 12.28 3.02 -11.23
N PHE A 37 13.01 3.61 -12.18
CA PHE A 37 14.12 4.51 -11.89
C PHE A 37 13.63 5.94 -11.59
N GLY A 38 14.14 6.54 -10.52
CA GLY A 38 13.88 7.90 -10.09
C GLY A 38 15.18 8.64 -9.80
N ILE A 39 15.12 9.96 -9.81
CA ILE A 39 16.27 10.80 -9.48
C ILE A 39 16.20 11.16 -8.00
N TYR A 40 17.30 10.93 -7.27
CA TYR A 40 17.46 11.37 -5.89
C TYR A 40 18.75 12.17 -5.73
N LYS A 41 18.79 13.09 -4.76
CA LYS A 41 20.01 13.78 -4.35
C LYS A 41 20.70 12.98 -3.25
N GLN A 42 21.95 12.59 -3.46
CA GLN A 42 22.85 12.05 -2.44
C GLN A 42 24.14 12.88 -2.48
N ASP A 43 24.56 13.43 -1.35
CA ASP A 43 25.82 14.19 -1.21
C ASP A 43 25.96 15.34 -2.22
N GLY A 44 24.86 16.01 -2.55
CA GLY A 44 24.81 17.11 -3.52
C GLY A 44 24.66 16.68 -4.98
N GLU A 45 24.83 15.40 -5.31
CA GLU A 45 24.76 14.88 -6.67
C GLU A 45 23.42 14.22 -7.00
N MET A 46 22.92 14.45 -8.22
CA MET A 46 21.71 13.80 -8.75
C MET A 46 22.06 12.40 -9.29
N ARG A 47 21.59 11.35 -8.63
CA ARG A 47 21.76 9.96 -9.07
C ARG A 47 20.43 9.39 -9.56
N LYS A 48 20.49 8.57 -10.62
CA LYS A 48 19.37 7.70 -11.04
C LYS A 48 19.46 6.40 -10.24
N GLY A 49 18.41 6.04 -9.52
CA GLY A 49 18.31 4.69 -8.95
C GLY A 49 16.87 4.25 -8.74
N LYS A 50 16.69 3.03 -8.23
CA LYS A 50 15.36 2.44 -8.04
C LYS A 50 14.55 3.29 -7.06
N LYS A 51 13.38 3.76 -7.48
CA LYS A 51 12.38 4.40 -6.62
C LYS A 51 11.97 3.38 -5.56
N LYS A 52 11.94 3.81 -4.30
CA LYS A 52 11.44 2.99 -3.21
C LYS A 52 9.93 2.85 -3.37
N THR A 53 9.42 1.62 -3.42
CA THR A 53 7.99 1.29 -3.47
C THR A 53 7.42 1.21 -2.06
N ASP A 54 6.23 1.75 -1.82
CA ASP A 54 5.47 1.57 -0.57
C ASP A 54 4.54 0.36 -0.68
N PHE A 55 4.24 -0.31 0.43
CA PHE A 55 3.33 -1.45 0.42
C PHE A 55 1.88 -0.98 0.59
N CYS A 56 0.98 -1.42 -0.29
CA CYS A 56 -0.44 -1.18 -0.15
C CYS A 56 -1.06 -2.14 0.86
N PHE A 57 -1.81 -1.62 1.83
CA PHE A 57 -2.53 -2.45 2.80
C PHE A 57 -3.71 -3.22 2.18
N PHE A 58 -4.40 -2.62 1.19
CA PHE A 58 -5.66 -3.18 0.69
C PHE A 58 -5.48 -4.30 -0.33
N CYS A 59 -4.48 -4.18 -1.20
CA CYS A 59 -4.17 -5.18 -2.23
C CYS A 59 -2.85 -5.93 -1.97
N GLU A 60 -2.18 -5.63 -0.86
CA GLU A 60 -0.95 -6.33 -0.43
C GLU A 60 0.17 -6.34 -1.48
N THR A 61 0.28 -5.28 -2.28
CA THR A 61 1.31 -5.16 -3.33
C THR A 61 2.23 -3.95 -3.13
N PRO A 62 3.49 -4.02 -3.60
CA PRO A 62 4.39 -2.88 -3.63
C PRO A 62 4.01 -1.89 -4.74
N VAL A 63 3.85 -0.61 -4.40
CA VAL A 63 3.41 0.46 -5.30
C VAL A 63 4.35 1.66 -5.29
N LEU A 64 4.59 2.27 -6.46
CA LEU A 64 5.48 3.43 -6.59
C LEU A 64 4.86 4.76 -6.14
N ASN A 65 3.57 4.94 -6.42
CA ASN A 65 2.86 6.18 -6.13
C ASN A 65 1.62 5.85 -5.28
N PHE A 66 1.87 5.66 -3.98
CA PHE A 66 0.88 5.20 -3.02
C PHE A 66 -0.42 6.03 -3.04
N ALA A 67 -0.30 7.36 -3.02
CA ALA A 67 -1.47 8.24 -2.99
C ALA A 67 -2.33 8.08 -4.25
N ARG A 68 -1.71 8.08 -5.44
CA ARG A 68 -2.43 7.83 -6.69
C ARG A 68 -3.05 6.43 -6.71
N HIS A 69 -2.32 5.42 -6.26
CA HIS A 69 -2.76 4.04 -6.25
C HIS A 69 -4.04 3.86 -5.41
N ILE A 70 -4.06 4.28 -4.15
CA ILE A 70 -5.23 4.07 -3.29
C ILE A 70 -6.45 4.86 -3.79
N THR A 71 -6.24 6.08 -4.31
CA THR A 71 -7.37 6.90 -4.79
C THR A 71 -8.04 6.35 -6.04
N ARG A 72 -7.36 5.48 -6.80
CA ARG A 72 -7.87 4.92 -8.06
C ARG A 72 -8.38 3.50 -7.91
N ASN A 73 -7.66 2.68 -7.16
CA ASN A 73 -7.96 1.25 -7.02
C ASN A 73 -8.82 0.94 -5.79
N HIS A 74 -8.83 1.83 -4.79
CA HIS A 74 -9.54 1.64 -3.53
C HIS A 74 -10.50 2.81 -3.18
N PRO A 75 -11.28 3.37 -4.13
CA PRO A 75 -12.15 4.52 -3.84
C PRO A 75 -13.33 4.18 -2.91
N SER A 76 -13.68 2.89 -2.81
CA SER A 76 -14.81 2.41 -2.00
C SER A 76 -14.44 2.19 -0.53
N GLU A 77 -13.15 2.19 -0.20
CA GLU A 77 -12.70 1.96 1.17
C GLU A 77 -12.97 3.16 2.06
N ILE A 78 -13.51 2.93 3.26
CA ILE A 78 -13.90 4.00 4.18
C ILE A 78 -12.72 4.92 4.51
N GLU A 79 -11.54 4.35 4.80
CA GLU A 79 -10.32 5.11 5.08
C GLU A 79 -9.87 5.98 3.88
N VAL A 80 -10.17 5.54 2.64
CA VAL A 80 -9.84 6.29 1.41
C VAL A 80 -10.89 7.35 1.13
N GLN A 81 -12.17 7.07 1.37
CA GLN A 81 -13.23 8.07 1.26
C GLN A 81 -12.98 9.25 2.19
N GLU A 82 -12.57 8.99 3.45
CA GLU A 82 -12.17 10.03 4.40
C GLU A 82 -11.05 10.91 3.83
N ILE A 83 -10.04 10.31 3.21
CA ILE A 83 -8.96 11.04 2.50
C ILE A 83 -9.53 11.90 1.38
N LEU A 84 -10.47 11.36 0.59
CA LEU A 84 -11.06 12.04 -0.57
C LEU A 84 -11.92 13.24 -0.19
N LEU A 85 -12.56 13.24 0.99
CA LEU A 85 -13.34 14.37 1.51
C LEU A 85 -12.48 15.62 1.74
N HIS A 86 -11.18 15.44 2.03
CA HIS A 86 -10.28 16.56 2.25
C HIS A 86 -9.64 17.06 0.95
N PRO A 87 -9.48 18.39 0.76
CA PRO A 87 -8.90 18.94 -0.46
C PRO A 87 -7.44 18.53 -0.62
N THR A 88 -7.00 18.52 -1.88
CA THR A 88 -5.59 18.27 -2.21
C THR A 88 -4.69 19.26 -1.49
N ARG A 89 -3.53 18.80 -0.99
CA ARG A 89 -2.53 19.57 -0.24
C ARG A 89 -2.93 19.98 1.19
N SER A 90 -4.10 19.58 1.70
CA SER A 90 -4.40 19.79 3.12
C SER A 90 -3.48 18.93 4.01
N ILE A 91 -3.15 19.46 5.18
CA ILE A 91 -2.32 18.77 6.18
C ILE A 91 -3.03 17.49 6.64
N VAL A 92 -4.34 17.56 6.85
CA VAL A 92 -5.18 16.42 7.25
C VAL A 92 -5.12 15.30 6.21
N ARG A 93 -5.30 15.62 4.92
CA ARG A 93 -5.20 14.63 3.84
C ARG A 93 -3.83 13.95 3.82
N LYS A 94 -2.75 14.71 4.04
CA LYS A 94 -1.40 14.17 4.12
C LYS A 94 -1.24 13.22 5.32
N GLN A 95 -1.75 13.58 6.49
CA GLN A 95 -1.67 12.74 7.69
C GLN A 95 -2.43 11.42 7.53
N LEU A 96 -3.63 11.46 6.94
CA LEU A 96 -4.41 10.25 6.64
C LEU A 96 -3.68 9.33 5.64
N LEU A 97 -3.13 9.90 4.57
CA LEU A 97 -2.29 9.16 3.61
C LEU A 97 -1.07 8.52 4.27
N ASP A 98 -0.38 9.27 5.15
CA ASP A 98 0.79 8.77 5.86
C ASP A 98 0.42 7.64 6.84
N ARG A 99 -0.77 7.69 7.47
CA ARG A 99 -1.28 6.60 8.31
C ARG A 99 -1.46 5.32 7.52
N LEU A 100 -2.11 5.38 6.36
CA LEU A 100 -2.30 4.19 5.50
C LEU A 100 -0.97 3.66 4.97
N ARG A 101 -0.06 4.55 4.59
CA ARG A 101 1.27 4.16 4.13
C ARG A 101 2.07 3.44 5.21
N LYS A 102 2.05 3.95 6.45
CA LYS A 102 2.69 3.30 7.60
C LYS A 102 2.07 1.94 7.87
N LYS A 103 0.73 1.85 7.90
CA LYS A 103 -0.02 0.59 8.08
C LYS A 103 0.42 -0.48 7.08
N GLY A 104 0.45 -0.17 5.78
CA GLY A 104 0.91 -1.10 4.75
C GLY A 104 2.39 -1.49 4.92
N ASN A 105 3.28 -0.51 5.09
CA ASN A 105 4.71 -0.78 5.27
C ASN A 105 5.01 -1.55 6.58
N TYR A 106 4.18 -1.43 7.61
CA TYR A 106 4.26 -2.20 8.85
C TYR A 106 3.98 -3.68 8.63
N ILE A 107 2.97 -4.01 7.83
CA ILE A 107 2.65 -5.41 7.51
C ILE A 107 3.77 -6.06 6.69
N ASN A 108 4.30 -5.32 5.71
CA ASN A 108 5.41 -5.80 4.89
C ASN A 108 6.78 -5.76 5.62
N SER A 109 6.82 -5.37 6.89
CA SER A 109 8.08 -5.18 7.60
C SER A 109 8.87 -6.46 7.87
N SER A 110 8.20 -7.62 7.84
CA SER A 110 8.84 -8.94 7.85
C SER A 110 9.75 -9.15 6.64
N VAL A 111 9.47 -8.48 5.52
CA VAL A 111 10.23 -8.53 4.26
C VAL A 111 11.15 -7.32 4.10
N ALA A 112 10.67 -6.12 4.46
CA ALA A 112 11.46 -4.89 4.33
C ALA A 112 11.06 -3.83 5.37
N CYS A 113 11.93 -3.58 6.33
CA CYS A 113 11.75 -2.53 7.33
C CYS A 113 12.00 -1.13 6.71
N LYS A 114 10.97 -0.27 6.73
CA LYS A 114 11.03 1.08 6.15
C LYS A 114 10.96 2.15 7.24
N PRO A 115 12.05 2.90 7.49
CA PRO A 115 12.05 3.93 8.50
C PRO A 115 11.20 5.13 8.09
N VAL A 116 10.56 5.79 9.07
CA VAL A 116 9.84 7.06 8.87
C VAL A 116 10.81 8.21 8.52
N GLN A 117 12.08 8.09 8.93
CA GLN A 117 13.15 9.04 8.62
C GLN A 117 14.33 8.36 7.93
N SER A 118 15.07 9.10 7.12
CA SER A 118 16.27 8.58 6.45
C SER A 118 17.37 8.23 7.47
N LEU A 119 17.41 6.96 7.89
CA LEU A 119 18.48 6.41 8.72
C LEU A 119 19.65 5.90 7.90
N ARG A 120 20.86 6.03 8.45
CA ARG A 120 22.08 5.44 7.87
C ARG A 120 22.16 3.92 8.07
N SER A 121 21.42 3.36 9.03
CA SER A 121 21.43 1.93 9.35
C SER A 121 20.02 1.46 9.77
N ALA A 122 19.56 0.34 9.20
CA ALA A 122 18.27 -0.28 9.51
C ALA A 122 18.26 -1.04 10.85
N LYS A 123 19.43 -1.23 11.48
CA LYS A 123 19.59 -2.10 12.67
C LYS A 123 18.98 -1.54 13.96
N ASP A 124 18.70 -0.24 14.01
CA ASP A 124 18.21 0.45 15.21
C ASP A 124 16.76 0.95 15.09
N LEU A 125 15.99 0.32 14.21
CA LEU A 125 14.59 0.66 13.97
C LEU A 125 13.66 -0.10 14.90
N LEU A 126 12.88 0.66 15.67
CA LEU A 126 11.85 0.14 16.54
C LEU A 126 10.46 0.40 15.91
N PRO A 127 9.58 -0.62 15.86
CA PRO A 127 8.18 -0.41 15.52
C PRO A 127 7.49 0.42 16.60
N CYS A 128 6.55 1.26 16.22
CA CYS A 128 5.65 1.96 17.13
C CYS A 128 4.24 1.41 17.00
N ASP A 129 3.71 0.83 18.06
CA ASP A 129 2.38 0.19 18.05
C ASP A 129 1.24 1.19 17.84
N ASN A 130 1.41 2.45 18.26
CA ASN A 130 0.37 3.48 18.13
C ASN A 130 0.21 4.03 16.70
N CYS A 131 1.31 4.17 15.96
CA CYS A 131 1.28 4.78 14.63
C CYS A 131 1.79 3.89 13.49
N LEU A 132 2.17 2.65 13.82
CA LEU A 132 2.67 1.62 12.90
C LEU A 132 3.88 2.09 12.06
N GLY A 133 4.62 3.07 12.57
CA GLY A 133 5.84 3.57 11.93
C GLY A 133 7.09 2.96 12.55
N PHE A 134 8.17 2.89 11.77
CA PHE A 134 9.49 2.52 12.27
C PHE A 134 10.33 3.77 12.55
N TYR A 135 10.85 3.86 13.77
CA TYR A 135 11.60 5.01 14.27
C TYR A 135 12.97 4.57 14.79
N SER A 136 13.97 5.42 14.64
CA SER A 136 15.26 5.25 15.31
C SER A 136 15.06 5.18 16.83
N ARG A 137 15.90 4.45 17.56
CA ARG A 137 15.89 4.42 19.03
C ARG A 137 15.82 5.80 19.70
N ASN A 138 16.44 6.82 19.10
CA ASN A 138 16.49 8.18 19.65
C ASN A 138 15.39 9.11 19.09
N CYS A 139 14.46 8.60 18.26
CA CYS A 139 13.38 9.39 17.69
C CYS A 139 12.07 9.12 18.43
N VAL A 140 11.45 10.18 18.97
CA VAL A 140 10.13 10.09 19.61
C VAL A 140 9.04 10.10 18.54
N CYS A 141 8.03 9.23 18.70
CA CYS A 141 6.85 9.25 17.84
C CYS A 141 6.10 10.59 18.05
N PRO A 142 5.83 11.38 17.00
CA PRO A 142 5.18 12.69 17.15
C PRO A 142 3.73 12.60 17.69
N LYS A 143 3.06 11.44 17.62
CA LYS A 143 1.76 11.23 18.27
C LYS A 143 1.86 10.92 19.77
N PHE A 144 3.06 10.70 20.29
CA PHE A 144 3.31 10.50 21.72
C PHE A 144 3.49 11.85 22.45
N ILE A 145 3.70 12.94 21.70
CA ILE A 145 3.65 14.30 22.20
C ILE A 145 2.24 14.79 21.89
N GLY A 146 1.34 14.83 22.87
CA GLY A 146 -0.05 15.24 22.68
C GLY A 146 -0.19 16.70 22.27
N ILE A 147 -0.01 16.98 20.96
CA ILE A 147 -0.26 18.26 20.30
C ILE A 147 -1.34 18.06 19.24
#